data_AF-A0A178X924-F1
#
_entry.id   AF-A0A178X924-F1
#
_cell.length_a   1.000
_cell.length_b   1.000
_cell.length_c   1.000
_cell.angle_alpha   90.00
_cell.angle_beta   90.00
_cell.angle_gamma   90.00
#
_symmetry.space_group_name_H-M   'P 1'
#
loop_
_entity.id
_entity.type
_entity.pdbx_description
1 polymer ?
#
loop_
_entity_poly.entity_id
_entity_poly.type
_entity_poly.pdbx_seq_one_letter_code
_entity_poly.pdbx_strand_id
1 'polypeptide(L)'
;MKSRRPLVLLAAGVLAGAVTTATAAHAQPLEPQSPQAAEAMAATAAQELVASRPAALHAGKDDVFQQHKVISSTNGLKYVPYDRSYHGLPVIGGDFVVATNSAGQVLATSVAQTAAIDLPSTSPKLTAKQAEAIARTQVPTVDSVRPATLAAYALGSPKLAWTTRVSGRNAEGPSKLDVVVDATTGKILHTQEHVAYGDAQGVWNGPEPLHLDTSSDGAGGYSMTDPAIANLSCQDADTQQTFTKPTDSWGNGDETDRETGCADALYSIQQENKMLTQWLGRNSFDGNGGAWPIRVGLNEQNAYYDGTQVQIGSNTAGQWIGSLDVVGHEFGHGIDDHTPGSMSGAGTQEFVADVYGAASEWFANEPAPYAVPDFLVGNQVNLVGSGPIRNMYDPSQLGHKNCYDDSIPGTEVHAAAGPGNHWFYLLAEGSNPANGQPASPTCDNSTVTGLGVQTAVKIFYNAMLLKTSGSSYQSYRTWTLTAAKSLFPNSCTEFNSVKAAWDAVSVSAQPDEPTCGAVGAANSHAISAR
;
A
#
# COMPACT_ATOMS: atom_id res chain seq x y z
N MET A 1 65.69 -12.74 -31.52
CA MET A 1 65.90 -14.19 -31.77
C MET A 1 66.31 -14.81 -30.44
N LYS A 2 65.55 -15.76 -29.86
CA LYS A 2 65.79 -17.21 -30.01
C LYS A 2 67.31 -17.49 -30.07
N SER A 3 67.95 -18.28 -29.23
CA SER A 3 67.51 -19.46 -28.50
C SER A 3 68.75 -20.09 -27.89
N ARG A 4 68.58 -20.80 -26.76
CA ARG A 4 69.29 -22.03 -26.37
C ARG A 4 70.80 -21.93 -26.09
N ARG A 5 71.25 -22.60 -25.03
CA ARG A 5 71.75 -24.01 -25.13
C ARG A 5 72.26 -24.54 -23.76
N PRO A 6 72.42 -25.87 -23.66
CA PRO A 6 72.20 -26.70 -22.47
C PRO A 6 73.51 -27.01 -21.73
N LEU A 7 73.43 -27.72 -20.60
CA LEU A 7 74.20 -28.95 -20.42
C LEU A 7 73.72 -29.75 -19.21
N VAL A 8 73.82 -31.06 -19.36
CA VAL A 8 73.35 -32.15 -18.50
C VAL A 8 74.57 -32.88 -17.94
N LEU A 9 74.50 -33.15 -16.62
CA LEU A 9 75.04 -34.25 -15.81
C LEU A 9 76.46 -34.82 -15.99
N LEU A 10 77.14 -34.92 -14.84
CA LEU A 10 77.84 -36.09 -14.26
C LEU A 10 78.08 -35.76 -12.76
N ALA A 11 78.15 -36.62 -11.75
CA ALA A 11 77.65 -37.95 -11.36
C ALA A 11 78.54 -38.40 -10.16
N ALA A 12 77.95 -39.18 -9.24
CA ALA A 12 78.58 -40.07 -8.24
C ALA A 12 79.03 -39.52 -6.86
N GLY A 13 78.58 -40.19 -5.79
CA GLY A 13 79.18 -40.16 -4.45
C GLY A 13 78.20 -40.45 -3.31
N VAL A 14 78.28 -41.63 -2.70
CA VAL A 14 77.32 -42.30 -1.80
C VAL A 14 77.51 -41.92 -0.30
N LEU A 15 76.43 -41.83 0.51
CA LEU A 15 76.17 -42.61 1.76
C LEU A 15 75.19 -41.93 2.76
N ALA A 16 74.11 -42.67 3.03
CA ALA A 16 73.39 -42.91 4.30
C ALA A 16 73.07 -41.75 5.29
N GLY A 17 71.77 -41.51 5.50
CA GLY A 17 71.22 -40.81 6.67
C GLY A 17 69.71 -41.03 6.77
N ALA A 18 69.23 -41.42 7.95
CA ALA A 18 67.94 -42.05 8.21
C ALA A 18 66.68 -41.31 7.72
N VAL A 19 65.73 -42.08 7.20
CA VAL A 19 64.35 -41.66 6.93
C VAL A 19 63.61 -41.54 8.26
N THR A 20 63.26 -40.30 8.63
CA THR A 20 62.10 -40.03 9.49
C THR A 20 61.10 -39.27 8.64
N THR A 21 60.10 -39.98 8.12
CA THR A 21 58.95 -39.34 7.46
C THR A 21 58.12 -38.67 8.54
N ALA A 22 58.33 -37.37 8.75
CA ALA A 22 57.32 -36.52 9.33
C ALA A 22 56.14 -36.50 8.35
N THR A 23 55.06 -37.20 8.69
CA THR A 23 53.79 -37.07 7.97
C THR A 23 53.32 -35.63 8.10
N ALA A 24 53.43 -34.85 7.02
CA ALA A 24 52.67 -33.62 6.88
C ALA A 24 51.19 -34.01 6.93
N ALA A 25 50.52 -33.64 8.03
CA ALA A 25 49.07 -33.75 8.13
C ALA A 25 48.48 -32.97 6.95
N HIS A 26 47.93 -33.70 5.99
CA HIS A 26 47.13 -33.11 4.92
C HIS A 26 45.88 -32.53 5.58
N ALA A 27 45.67 -31.22 5.44
CA ALA A 27 44.38 -30.61 5.75
C ALA A 27 43.31 -31.32 4.90
N GLN A 28 42.40 -32.04 5.55
CA GLN A 28 41.29 -32.67 4.87
C GLN A 28 40.41 -31.58 4.23
N PRO A 29 39.96 -31.75 2.98
CA PRO A 29 38.90 -30.92 2.42
C PRO A 29 37.64 -31.10 3.26
N LEU A 30 37.09 -30.00 3.79
CA LEU A 30 35.82 -30.02 4.53
C LEU A 30 34.71 -30.56 3.62
N GLU A 31 33.97 -31.57 4.10
CA GLU A 31 32.80 -32.09 3.40
C GLU A 31 31.75 -30.98 3.18
N PRO A 32 30.97 -31.01 2.07
CA PRO A 32 29.89 -30.05 1.85
C PRO A 32 28.85 -30.18 2.96
N GLN A 33 28.77 -29.17 3.82
CA GLN A 33 27.80 -29.14 4.91
C GLN A 33 26.41 -28.78 4.38
N SER A 34 25.37 -29.38 4.96
CA SER A 34 24.00 -28.98 4.63
C SER A 34 23.77 -27.51 5.02
N PRO A 35 22.91 -26.77 4.31
CA PRO A 35 22.64 -25.36 4.60
C PRO A 35 22.22 -25.11 6.06
N GLN A 36 21.36 -25.97 6.62
CA GLN A 36 20.91 -25.90 8.00
C GLN A 36 22.04 -26.14 9.01
N ALA A 37 22.96 -27.07 8.73
CA ALA A 37 24.12 -27.29 9.58
C ALA A 37 25.00 -26.04 9.60
N ALA A 38 25.30 -25.47 8.43
CA ALA A 38 26.12 -24.27 8.28
C ALA A 38 25.54 -23.05 9.01
N GLU A 39 24.21 -22.88 9.00
CA GLU A 39 23.53 -21.83 9.76
C GLU A 39 23.65 -22.05 11.28
N ALA A 40 23.48 -23.28 11.76
CA ALA A 40 23.64 -23.60 13.17
C ALA A 40 25.09 -23.36 13.67
N MET A 41 26.09 -23.69 12.86
CA MET A 41 27.50 -23.41 13.17
C MET A 41 27.78 -21.90 13.20
N ALA A 42 27.26 -21.14 12.24
CA ALA A 42 27.39 -19.68 12.24
C ALA A 42 26.78 -19.05 13.50
N ALA A 43 25.57 -19.47 13.87
CA ALA A 43 24.91 -19.04 15.10
C ALA A 43 25.76 -19.33 16.35
N THR A 44 26.29 -20.56 16.45
CA THR A 44 27.09 -20.99 17.62
C THR A 44 28.39 -20.20 17.71
N ALA A 45 29.11 -20.05 16.60
CA ALA A 45 30.36 -19.29 16.56
C ALA A 45 30.16 -17.82 16.89
N ALA A 46 29.07 -17.21 16.41
CA ALA A 46 28.72 -15.84 16.76
C ALA A 46 28.37 -15.72 18.25
N GLN A 47 27.63 -16.67 18.82
CA GLN A 47 27.31 -16.69 20.24
C GLN A 47 28.57 -16.80 21.11
N GLU A 48 29.54 -17.65 20.74
CA GLU A 48 30.83 -17.78 21.42
C GLU A 48 31.64 -16.48 21.35
N LEU A 49 31.72 -15.84 20.17
CA LEU A 49 32.37 -14.55 20.01
C LEU A 49 31.74 -13.50 20.93
N VAL A 50 30.42 -13.39 20.93
CA VAL A 50 29.68 -12.41 21.75
C VAL A 50 29.85 -12.69 23.25
N ALA A 51 29.83 -13.96 23.65
CA ALA A 51 30.06 -14.36 25.05
C ALA A 51 31.46 -13.97 25.55
N SER A 52 32.47 -13.96 24.67
CA SER A 52 33.83 -13.52 25.00
C SER A 52 34.00 -12.00 25.14
N ARG A 53 32.97 -11.21 24.74
CA ARG A 53 32.93 -9.74 24.80
C ARG A 53 34.22 -9.06 24.31
N PRO A 54 34.67 -9.32 23.07
CA PRO A 54 35.90 -8.74 22.56
C PRO A 54 35.77 -7.21 22.46
N ALA A 55 36.89 -6.51 22.57
CA ALA A 55 36.94 -5.04 22.57
C ALA A 55 36.23 -4.41 21.36
N ALA A 56 36.25 -5.09 20.20
CA ALA A 56 35.60 -4.65 18.97
C ALA A 56 34.08 -4.47 19.12
N LEU A 57 33.41 -5.18 20.04
CA LEU A 57 31.97 -5.01 20.27
C LEU A 57 31.65 -3.81 21.17
N HIS A 58 32.66 -3.20 21.80
CA HIS A 58 32.45 -2.11 22.76
C HIS A 58 31.41 -2.46 23.86
N ALA A 59 31.40 -3.72 24.30
CA ALA A 59 30.39 -4.21 25.23
C ALA A 59 30.61 -3.67 26.66
N GLY A 60 29.64 -2.95 27.20
CA GLY A 60 29.59 -2.56 28.62
C GLY A 60 29.17 -3.73 29.50
N LYS A 61 29.33 -3.63 30.82
CA LYS A 61 28.92 -4.70 31.76
C LYS A 61 27.41 -4.94 31.82
N ASP A 62 26.63 -3.93 31.46
CA ASP A 62 25.17 -3.94 31.53
C ASP A 62 24.50 -4.20 30.16
N ASP A 63 25.31 -4.50 29.13
CA ASP A 63 24.81 -4.82 27.80
C ASP A 63 24.36 -6.29 27.73
N VAL A 64 23.16 -6.50 27.21
CA VAL A 64 22.62 -7.82 26.84
C VAL A 64 22.42 -7.87 25.32
N PHE A 65 22.77 -8.99 24.73
CA PHE A 65 22.74 -9.20 23.29
C PHE A 65 21.68 -10.22 22.88
N GLN A 66 20.89 -9.90 21.87
CA GLN A 66 19.89 -10.79 21.30
C GLN A 66 20.30 -11.17 19.88
N GLN A 67 20.54 -12.46 19.65
CA GLN A 67 20.83 -12.98 18.32
C GLN A 67 19.56 -13.05 17.47
N HIS A 68 19.67 -12.65 16.21
CA HIS A 68 18.63 -12.83 15.18
C HIS A 68 18.86 -14.05 14.30
N LYS A 69 17.94 -14.26 13.36
CA LYS A 69 18.04 -15.34 12.36
C LYS A 69 19.30 -15.16 11.52
N VAL A 70 20.01 -16.26 11.26
CA VAL A 70 21.17 -16.28 10.37
C VAL A 70 20.72 -16.01 8.93
N ILE A 71 21.40 -15.08 8.27
CA ILE A 71 21.19 -14.73 6.87
C ILE A 71 22.27 -15.40 6.03
N SER A 72 21.84 -16.22 5.07
CA SER A 72 22.71 -16.93 4.15
C SER A 72 22.93 -16.12 2.87
N SER A 73 24.17 -16.04 2.39
CA SER A 73 24.53 -15.39 1.13
C SER A 73 25.27 -16.35 0.18
N THR A 74 25.59 -15.88 -1.02
CA THR A 74 26.37 -16.63 -2.01
C THR A 74 27.76 -17.02 -1.46
N ASN A 75 28.35 -18.07 -2.05
CA ASN A 75 29.68 -18.59 -1.67
C ASN A 75 29.81 -19.11 -0.23
N GLY A 76 28.70 -19.43 0.44
CA GLY A 76 28.73 -20.03 1.78
C GLY A 76 28.98 -19.02 2.92
N LEU A 77 28.86 -17.72 2.64
CA LEU A 77 28.90 -16.68 3.68
C LEU A 77 27.61 -16.70 4.50
N LYS A 78 27.76 -16.48 5.81
CA LYS A 78 26.67 -16.37 6.78
C LYS A 78 26.83 -15.07 7.56
N TYR A 79 25.70 -14.44 7.88
CA TYR A 79 25.65 -13.20 8.65
C TYR A 79 24.70 -13.40 9.83
N VAL A 80 25.17 -13.09 11.03
CA VAL A 80 24.42 -13.26 12.27
C VAL A 80 24.21 -11.88 12.90
N PRO A 81 23.04 -11.26 12.72
CA PRO A 81 22.73 -9.96 13.31
C PRO A 81 22.45 -10.08 14.81
N TYR A 82 22.76 -9.03 15.56
CA TYR A 82 22.51 -8.90 16.97
C TYR A 82 21.92 -7.53 17.31
N ASP A 83 20.88 -7.53 18.15
CA ASP A 83 20.44 -6.34 18.87
C ASP A 83 21.11 -6.27 20.24
N ARG A 84 21.19 -5.05 20.78
CA ARG A 84 21.71 -4.75 22.10
C ARG A 84 20.65 -4.06 22.96
N SER A 85 20.62 -4.43 24.24
CA SER A 85 19.95 -3.64 25.28
C SER A 85 20.94 -3.23 26.36
N TYR A 86 20.71 -2.07 26.98
CA TYR A 86 21.52 -1.52 28.08
C TYR A 86 20.61 -1.24 29.27
N HIS A 87 20.81 -1.94 30.39
CA HIS A 87 19.89 -1.90 31.54
C HIS A 87 18.42 -2.18 31.15
N GLY A 88 18.20 -3.07 30.18
CA GLY A 88 16.87 -3.40 29.65
C GLY A 88 16.27 -2.36 28.70
N LEU A 89 16.95 -1.24 28.44
CA LEU A 89 16.56 -0.29 27.41
C LEU A 89 17.04 -0.78 26.04
N PRO A 90 16.22 -0.71 24.98
CA PRO A 90 16.71 -0.93 23.62
C PRO A 90 17.80 0.09 23.28
N VAL A 91 18.80 -0.32 22.48
CA VAL A 91 19.89 0.56 22.03
C VAL A 91 19.76 0.85 20.55
N ILE A 92 19.54 2.11 20.19
CA ILE A 92 19.64 2.57 18.80
C ILE A 92 21.12 2.72 18.43
N GLY A 93 21.55 2.02 17.38
CA GLY A 93 22.96 1.99 16.95
C GLY A 93 23.87 1.18 17.85
N GLY A 94 23.31 0.28 18.66
CA GLY A 94 24.08 -0.70 19.45
C GLY A 94 24.20 -2.07 18.78
N ASP A 95 23.52 -2.24 17.65
CA ASP A 95 23.50 -3.44 16.83
C ASP A 95 24.85 -3.74 16.19
N PHE A 96 25.03 -4.99 15.81
CA PHE A 96 26.20 -5.46 15.08
C PHE A 96 25.91 -6.77 14.36
N VAL A 97 26.76 -7.11 13.39
CA VAL A 97 26.68 -8.34 12.60
C VAL A 97 27.99 -9.10 12.69
N VAL A 98 27.91 -10.40 12.93
CA VAL A 98 29.04 -11.33 12.85
C VAL A 98 28.97 -12.07 11.51
N ALA A 99 30.01 -11.97 10.69
CA ALA A 99 30.12 -12.69 9.43
C ALA A 99 30.95 -13.96 9.61
N THR A 100 30.46 -15.11 9.13
CA THR A 100 31.16 -16.39 9.17
C THR A 100 31.18 -17.07 7.80
N ASN A 101 32.08 -18.05 7.61
CA ASN A 101 31.95 -19.00 6.50
C ASN A 101 31.03 -20.19 6.87
N SER A 102 30.81 -21.09 5.92
CA SER A 102 29.97 -22.29 6.12
C SER A 102 30.43 -23.17 7.28
N ALA A 103 31.73 -23.19 7.57
CA ALA A 103 32.32 -23.99 8.64
C ALA A 103 32.23 -23.30 10.03
N GLY A 104 31.53 -22.18 10.14
CA GLY A 104 31.40 -21.41 11.39
C GLY A 104 32.65 -20.61 11.77
N GLN A 105 33.65 -20.47 10.90
CA GLN A 105 34.78 -19.60 11.21
C GLN A 105 34.35 -18.13 11.10
N VAL A 106 34.53 -17.37 12.18
CA VAL A 106 34.30 -15.92 12.19
C VAL A 106 35.30 -15.23 11.27
N LEU A 107 34.80 -14.47 10.30
CA LEU A 107 35.59 -13.75 9.33
C LEU A 107 35.69 -12.25 9.66
N ALA A 108 34.59 -11.66 10.14
CA ALA A 108 34.53 -10.23 10.45
C ALA A 108 33.39 -9.91 11.43
N THR A 109 33.47 -8.72 12.04
CA THR A 109 32.37 -8.08 12.77
C THR A 109 32.14 -6.67 12.23
N SER A 110 30.88 -6.29 12.04
CA SER A 110 30.48 -4.91 11.75
C SER A 110 29.67 -4.38 12.94
N VAL A 111 30.15 -3.33 13.61
CA VAL A 111 29.58 -2.84 14.87
C VAL A 111 29.19 -1.37 14.73
N ALA A 112 27.94 -1.02 15.07
CA ALA A 112 27.43 0.33 14.88
C ALA A 112 28.00 1.35 15.88
N GLN A 113 28.06 0.99 17.17
CA GLN A 113 28.59 1.90 18.20
C GLN A 113 30.12 1.97 18.20
N THR A 114 30.65 3.13 18.56
CA THR A 114 32.10 3.40 18.59
C THR A 114 32.70 3.45 19.99
N ALA A 115 31.87 3.37 21.03
CA ALA A 115 32.26 3.38 22.44
C ALA A 115 31.27 2.55 23.28
N ALA A 116 31.69 2.10 24.45
CA ALA A 116 30.79 1.45 25.40
C ALA A 116 29.76 2.45 25.94
N ILE A 117 28.55 1.97 26.24
CA ILE A 117 27.49 2.80 26.82
C ILE A 117 27.77 3.01 28.30
N ASP A 118 27.97 4.27 28.67
CA ASP A 118 28.17 4.70 30.06
C ASP A 118 27.25 5.90 30.35
N LEU A 119 25.97 5.61 30.56
CA LEU A 119 24.99 6.65 30.88
C LEU A 119 25.05 6.96 32.38
N PRO A 120 25.11 8.25 32.78
CA PRO A 120 25.13 8.61 34.20
C PRO A 120 23.82 8.26 34.92
N SER A 121 22.72 8.12 34.17
CA SER A 121 21.43 7.67 34.66
C SER A 121 20.57 7.14 33.51
N THR A 122 19.73 6.15 33.80
CA THR A 122 18.64 5.69 32.93
C THR A 122 17.29 6.34 33.28
N SER A 123 17.27 7.29 34.22
CA SER A 123 16.09 8.07 34.56
C SER A 123 16.02 9.34 33.70
N PRO A 124 15.00 9.51 32.86
CA PRO A 124 14.88 10.67 31.98
C PRO A 124 14.48 11.93 32.78
N LYS A 125 14.99 13.11 32.39
CA LYS A 125 14.54 14.39 32.98
C LYS A 125 13.28 14.91 32.30
N LEU A 126 13.12 14.61 31.01
CA LEU A 126 11.90 14.89 30.26
C LEU A 126 10.97 13.68 30.32
N THR A 127 9.69 13.94 30.50
CA THR A 127 8.64 12.92 30.37
C THR A 127 8.45 12.51 28.90
N ALA A 128 7.88 11.33 28.68
CA ALA A 128 7.48 10.88 27.34
C ALA A 128 6.60 11.92 26.62
N LYS A 129 5.63 12.53 27.33
CA LYS A 129 4.73 13.56 26.78
C LYS A 129 5.47 14.84 26.36
N GLN A 130 6.51 15.23 27.09
CA GLN A 130 7.35 16.37 26.68
C GLN A 130 8.17 16.04 25.42
N ALA A 131 8.70 14.81 25.32
CA ALA A 131 9.39 14.37 24.10
C ALA A 131 8.44 14.27 22.90
N GLU A 132 7.22 13.75 23.08
CA GLU A 132 6.17 13.73 22.05
C GLU A 132 5.81 15.14 21.56
N ALA A 133 5.72 16.11 22.47
CA ALA A 133 5.45 17.51 22.12
C ALA A 133 6.61 18.15 21.34
N ILE A 134 7.86 17.82 21.68
CA ILE A 134 9.06 18.25 20.94
C ILE A 134 9.09 17.59 19.55
N ALA A 135 8.83 16.30 19.47
CA ALA A 135 8.81 15.57 18.20
C ALA A 135 7.72 16.11 17.26
N ARG A 136 6.53 16.43 17.80
CA ARG A 136 5.43 17.05 17.04
C ARG A 136 5.87 18.29 16.27
N THR A 137 6.83 19.07 16.76
CA THR A 137 7.27 20.30 16.08
C THR A 137 8.12 20.04 14.84
N GLN A 138 8.51 18.79 14.58
CA GLN A 138 9.30 18.42 13.40
C GLN A 138 8.43 18.22 12.15
N VAL A 139 7.10 18.10 12.31
CA VAL A 139 6.15 17.90 11.21
C VAL A 139 5.13 19.06 11.21
N PRO A 140 4.93 19.79 10.10
CA PRO A 140 4.08 20.98 10.06
C PRO A 140 2.60 20.72 10.38
N THR A 141 2.01 19.69 9.77
CA THR A 141 0.63 19.27 10.01
C THR A 141 0.66 17.88 10.61
N VAL A 142 0.12 17.69 11.82
CA VAL A 142 0.24 16.42 12.54
C VAL A 142 -1.11 15.76 12.73
N ASP A 143 -1.23 14.55 12.18
CA ASP A 143 -2.41 13.70 12.34
C ASP A 143 -2.31 12.90 13.64
N SER A 144 -1.14 12.30 13.92
CA SER A 144 -0.93 11.51 15.12
C SER A 144 0.53 11.46 15.59
N VAL A 145 0.73 11.17 16.87
CA VAL A 145 2.04 10.94 17.49
C VAL A 145 1.96 9.65 18.30
N ARG A 146 2.86 8.70 18.04
CA ARG A 146 2.93 7.45 18.80
C ARG A 146 3.47 7.71 20.22
N PRO A 147 3.05 6.94 21.24
CA PRO A 147 3.63 7.04 22.57
C PRO A 147 5.15 6.91 22.55
N ALA A 148 5.87 7.82 23.21
CA ALA A 148 7.32 7.76 23.21
C ALA A 148 7.86 6.63 24.08
N THR A 149 8.88 5.93 23.59
CA THR A 149 9.57 4.84 24.31
C THR A 149 11.00 5.22 24.65
N LEU A 150 11.48 4.79 25.82
CA LEU A 150 12.81 5.15 26.30
C LEU A 150 13.86 4.20 25.73
N ALA A 151 14.97 4.74 25.25
CA ALA A 151 16.08 3.99 24.63
C ALA A 151 17.44 4.61 25.00
N ALA A 152 18.50 3.85 24.83
CA ALA A 152 19.85 4.41 24.71
C ALA A 152 20.15 4.68 23.23
N TYR A 153 20.69 5.84 22.90
CA TYR A 153 21.13 6.21 21.56
C TYR A 153 22.65 6.19 21.52
N ALA A 154 23.24 5.29 20.73
CA ALA A 154 24.67 4.98 20.70
C ALA A 154 25.37 5.33 19.37
N LEU A 155 24.68 5.99 18.43
CA LEU A 155 25.31 6.57 17.24
C LEU A 155 26.03 7.87 17.64
N GLY A 156 27.31 7.73 17.99
CA GLY A 156 28.14 8.80 18.56
C GLY A 156 28.30 8.66 20.07
N SER A 157 28.36 9.78 20.80
CA SER A 157 28.42 9.74 22.26
C SER A 157 27.10 9.22 22.84
N PRO A 158 27.10 8.13 23.63
CA PRO A 158 25.88 7.52 24.13
C PRO A 158 25.02 8.48 24.95
N LYS A 159 23.71 8.47 24.70
CA LYS A 159 22.72 9.32 25.37
C LYS A 159 21.46 8.55 25.73
N LEU A 160 20.81 8.94 26.82
CA LEU A 160 19.43 8.51 27.10
C LEU A 160 18.49 9.31 26.20
N ALA A 161 17.58 8.63 25.51
CA ALA A 161 16.71 9.23 24.52
C ALA A 161 15.28 8.68 24.56
N TRP A 162 14.32 9.50 24.16
CA TRP A 162 12.96 9.10 23.81
C TRP A 162 12.86 8.91 22.31
N THR A 163 12.18 7.85 21.88
CA THR A 163 11.91 7.54 20.48
C THR A 163 10.40 7.61 20.26
N THR A 164 9.97 8.25 19.18
CA THR A 164 8.56 8.32 18.79
C THR A 164 8.45 8.49 17.28
N ARG A 165 7.27 8.19 16.72
CA ARG A 165 6.93 8.45 15.33
C ARG A 165 5.83 9.51 15.26
N VAL A 166 6.03 10.50 14.40
CA VAL A 166 5.06 11.55 14.08
C VAL A 166 4.54 11.29 12.68
N SER A 167 3.23 11.09 12.55
CA SER A 167 2.56 10.95 11.26
C SER A 167 1.82 12.25 10.95
N GLY A 168 1.92 12.73 9.71
CA GLY A 168 1.31 13.97 9.30
C GLY A 168 1.59 14.34 7.85
N ARG A 169 1.75 15.63 7.58
CA ARG A 169 2.07 16.18 6.25
C ARG A 169 3.09 17.31 6.32
N ASN A 170 3.96 17.39 5.32
CA ASN A 170 4.92 18.47 5.07
C ASN A 170 4.63 19.15 3.71
N ALA A 171 5.60 19.90 3.16
CA ALA A 171 5.40 20.61 1.90
C ALA A 171 5.36 19.67 0.69
N GLU A 172 6.01 18.52 0.83
CA GLU A 172 6.16 17.49 -0.20
C GLU A 172 4.95 16.52 -0.21
N GLY A 173 4.25 16.35 0.91
CA GLY A 173 3.11 15.43 1.01
C GLY A 173 2.98 14.76 2.38
N PRO A 174 2.52 13.49 2.46
CA PRO A 174 2.51 12.70 3.70
C PRO A 174 3.88 12.56 4.35
N SER A 175 3.96 12.51 5.68
CA SER A 175 5.21 12.29 6.42
C SER A 175 5.01 11.26 7.52
N LYS A 176 6.01 10.38 7.70
CA LYS A 176 6.11 9.44 8.81
C LYS A 176 7.52 9.52 9.38
N LEU A 177 7.74 10.52 10.22
CA LEU A 177 9.04 10.85 10.77
C LEU A 177 9.28 10.14 12.11
N ASP A 178 10.29 9.27 12.16
CA ASP A 178 10.86 8.85 13.43
C ASP A 178 11.70 9.98 14.00
N VAL A 179 11.51 10.25 15.30
CA VAL A 179 12.23 11.30 16.01
C VAL A 179 12.84 10.72 17.28
N VAL A 180 14.14 10.94 17.44
CA VAL A 180 14.90 10.60 18.64
C VAL A 180 15.23 11.88 19.39
N VAL A 181 14.65 12.04 20.58
CA VAL A 181 14.80 13.23 21.43
C VAL A 181 15.66 12.89 22.63
N ASP A 182 16.70 13.70 22.89
CA ASP A 182 17.53 13.57 24.09
C ASP A 182 16.66 13.70 25.36
N ALA A 183 16.63 12.65 26.17
CA ALA A 183 15.72 12.53 27.30
C ALA A 183 16.09 13.45 28.48
N THR A 184 17.20 14.17 28.38
CA THR A 184 17.67 15.13 29.38
C THR A 184 17.46 16.57 28.94
N THR A 185 17.77 16.86 27.67
CA THR A 185 17.85 18.24 27.16
C THR A 185 16.72 18.60 26.19
N GLY A 186 16.04 17.62 25.62
CA GLY A 186 15.02 17.85 24.58
C GLY A 186 15.59 18.13 23.19
N LYS A 187 16.92 18.06 23.01
CA LYS A 187 17.55 18.22 21.71
C LYS A 187 17.17 17.05 20.80
N ILE A 188 16.82 17.33 19.54
CA ILE A 188 16.68 16.29 18.52
C ILE A 188 18.06 15.69 18.23
N LEU A 189 18.19 14.38 18.46
CA LEU A 189 19.42 13.62 18.21
C LEU A 189 19.44 13.05 16.81
N HIS A 190 18.29 12.59 16.33
CA HIS A 190 18.14 11.97 15.03
C HIS A 190 16.69 12.07 14.55
N THR A 191 16.53 12.14 13.24
CA THR A 191 15.25 12.01 12.56
C THR A 191 15.42 11.09 11.36
N GLN A 192 14.41 10.28 11.08
CA GLN A 192 14.38 9.42 9.90
C GLN A 192 13.00 9.47 9.26
N GLU A 193 12.95 9.94 8.02
CA GLU A 193 11.73 9.95 7.22
C GLU A 193 11.54 8.57 6.59
N HIS A 194 10.30 8.07 6.67
CA HIS A 194 9.91 6.78 6.08
C HIS A 194 9.08 6.96 4.81
N VAL A 195 8.56 8.16 4.57
CA VAL A 195 7.90 8.51 3.30
C VAL A 195 8.94 8.97 2.28
N ALA A 196 8.90 8.37 1.11
CA ALA A 196 9.58 8.88 -0.07
C ALA A 196 8.54 9.20 -1.16
N TYR A 197 8.97 9.96 -2.15
CA TYR A 197 8.11 10.52 -3.20
C TYR A 197 8.68 10.07 -4.53
N GLY A 198 8.33 8.85 -4.90
CA GLY A 198 8.85 8.20 -6.09
C GLY A 198 8.24 8.83 -7.33
N ASP A 199 9.07 9.07 -8.34
CA ASP A 199 8.58 9.38 -9.68
C ASP A 199 8.45 8.06 -10.45
N ALA A 200 7.37 7.93 -11.19
CA ALA A 200 7.08 6.77 -12.01
C ALA A 200 6.91 7.18 -13.48
N GLN A 201 7.22 6.25 -14.37
CA GLN A 201 6.80 6.28 -15.76
C GLN A 201 5.81 5.14 -16.00
N GLY A 202 4.54 5.49 -16.18
CA GLY A 202 3.41 4.59 -16.44
C GLY A 202 3.08 4.48 -17.93
N VAL A 203 1.91 3.90 -18.21
CA VAL A 203 1.36 3.72 -19.56
C VAL A 203 -0.04 4.31 -19.65
N TRP A 204 -0.90 3.99 -18.68
CA TRP A 204 -2.32 4.30 -18.76
C TRP A 204 -2.68 5.62 -18.12
N ASN A 205 -1.97 5.99 -17.06
CA ASN A 205 -2.25 7.17 -16.26
C ASN A 205 -1.25 8.30 -16.55
N GLY A 206 -1.63 9.54 -16.23
CA GLY A 206 -0.76 10.70 -16.44
C GLY A 206 -1.36 12.05 -16.07
N PRO A 207 -0.65 13.16 -16.31
CA PRO A 207 0.61 13.25 -17.06
C PRO A 207 1.85 12.84 -16.28
N GLU A 208 2.92 12.54 -17.02
CA GLU A 208 4.21 12.16 -16.46
C GLU A 208 4.99 13.36 -15.86
N PRO A 209 5.84 13.10 -14.84
CA PRO A 209 5.96 11.83 -14.11
C PRO A 209 4.75 11.56 -13.21
N LEU A 210 4.37 10.29 -13.07
CA LEU A 210 3.43 9.89 -12.02
C LEU A 210 4.11 10.02 -10.65
N HIS A 211 3.49 10.74 -9.73
CA HIS A 211 4.02 10.90 -8.37
C HIS A 211 3.41 9.85 -7.43
N LEU A 212 4.27 9.04 -6.82
CA LEU A 212 3.93 7.96 -5.92
C LEU A 212 4.38 8.26 -4.49
N ASP A 213 3.53 8.00 -3.50
CA ASP A 213 3.98 7.89 -2.12
C ASP A 213 4.62 6.49 -1.93
N THR A 214 5.92 6.42 -1.68
CA THR A 214 6.69 5.17 -1.50
C THR A 214 7.35 5.13 -0.12
N SER A 215 7.90 3.98 0.26
CA SER A 215 8.58 3.84 1.56
C SER A 215 10.10 3.79 1.39
N SER A 216 10.82 4.52 2.24
CA SER A 216 12.29 4.44 2.35
C SER A 216 12.72 3.64 3.59
N ASP A 217 13.79 2.86 3.46
CA ASP A 217 14.46 2.22 4.59
C ASP A 217 15.42 3.17 5.36
N GLY A 218 15.62 4.39 4.83
CA GLY A 218 16.58 5.40 5.28
C GLY A 218 18.07 4.98 5.25
N ALA A 219 18.39 3.83 4.67
CA ALA A 219 19.74 3.38 4.32
C ALA A 219 20.03 3.51 2.80
N GLY A 220 19.08 4.03 2.03
CA GLY A 220 19.19 4.28 0.59
C GLY A 220 18.39 3.31 -0.28
N GLY A 221 17.56 2.44 0.32
CA GLY A 221 16.59 1.61 -0.36
C GLY A 221 15.19 2.21 -0.34
N TYR A 222 14.45 1.97 -1.42
CA TYR A 222 13.07 2.36 -1.63
C TYR A 222 12.23 1.13 -1.96
N SER A 223 10.95 1.18 -1.62
CA SER A 223 9.99 0.13 -1.92
C SER A 223 8.66 0.71 -2.38
N MET A 224 7.96 0.02 -3.29
CA MET A 224 6.57 0.32 -3.68
C MET A 224 5.58 -0.10 -2.59
N THR A 225 5.85 0.28 -1.35
CA THR A 225 4.95 0.19 -0.20
C THR A 225 4.43 1.58 0.07
N ASP A 226 3.10 1.74 0.12
CA ASP A 226 2.53 3.01 0.49
C ASP A 226 2.84 3.27 1.98
N PRO A 227 3.51 4.38 2.29
CA PRO A 227 3.95 4.63 3.64
C PRO A 227 2.77 5.01 4.53
N ALA A 228 1.67 5.58 4.00
CA ALA A 228 0.52 6.10 4.72
C ALA A 228 -0.55 5.04 5.00
N ILE A 229 -0.79 4.15 4.04
CA ILE A 229 -1.87 3.17 4.02
C ILE A 229 -1.37 1.80 4.49
N ALA A 230 -1.95 1.27 5.58
CA ALA A 230 -1.51 -0.01 6.12
C ALA A 230 -1.75 -1.17 5.11
N ASN A 231 -0.76 -2.05 4.97
CA ASN A 231 -0.78 -3.24 4.09
C ASN A 231 -0.86 -2.97 2.57
N LEU A 232 -0.84 -1.72 2.12
CA LEU A 232 -0.78 -1.41 0.69
C LEU A 232 0.66 -1.49 0.18
N SER A 233 0.88 -2.37 -0.80
CA SER A 233 2.14 -2.47 -1.53
C SER A 233 1.88 -3.03 -2.93
N CYS A 234 2.75 -2.71 -3.89
CA CYS A 234 2.72 -3.35 -5.21
C CYS A 234 3.82 -4.40 -5.33
N GLN A 235 3.42 -5.59 -5.76
CA GLN A 235 4.24 -6.79 -5.72
C GLN A 235 4.25 -7.49 -7.08
N ASP A 236 5.33 -8.22 -7.34
CA ASP A 236 5.36 -9.16 -8.46
C ASP A 236 4.49 -10.39 -8.12
N ALA A 237 3.57 -10.75 -9.02
CA ALA A 237 2.60 -11.82 -8.77
C ALA A 237 3.24 -13.22 -8.59
N ASP A 238 4.37 -13.49 -9.25
CA ASP A 238 5.02 -14.81 -9.20
C ASP A 238 5.81 -14.99 -7.89
N THR A 239 6.55 -13.96 -7.49
CA THR A 239 7.45 -14.02 -6.33
C THR A 239 6.80 -13.56 -5.03
N GLN A 240 5.71 -12.84 -5.15
CA GLN A 240 5.02 -12.18 -4.06
C GLN A 240 5.89 -11.20 -3.28
N GLN A 241 6.91 -10.64 -3.93
CA GLN A 241 7.80 -9.66 -3.34
C GLN A 241 7.40 -8.25 -3.77
N THR A 242 7.40 -7.33 -2.82
CA THR A 242 7.30 -5.90 -3.12
C THR A 242 8.49 -5.45 -3.94
N PHE A 243 8.25 -4.63 -4.96
CA PHE A 243 9.32 -4.03 -5.75
C PHE A 243 10.18 -3.13 -4.87
N THR A 244 11.51 -3.32 -4.95
CA THR A 244 12.50 -2.56 -4.17
C THR A 244 13.68 -2.15 -5.05
N LYS A 245 14.22 -0.95 -4.83
CA LYS A 245 15.33 -0.38 -5.60
C LYS A 245 16.19 0.56 -4.77
N PRO A 246 17.45 0.82 -5.18
CA PRO A 246 18.29 1.87 -4.60
C PRO A 246 17.95 3.29 -5.10
N THR A 247 16.99 3.41 -6.03
CA THR A 247 16.47 4.69 -6.56
C THR A 247 14.96 4.70 -6.44
N ASP A 248 14.39 5.88 -6.19
CA ASP A 248 12.95 6.09 -6.08
C ASP A 248 12.35 6.50 -7.44
N SER A 249 12.69 5.71 -8.46
CA SER A 249 12.27 5.90 -9.84
C SER A 249 11.73 4.58 -10.37
N TRP A 250 10.46 4.55 -10.77
CA TRP A 250 9.72 3.32 -11.03
C TRP A 250 9.20 3.26 -12.46
N GLY A 251 9.15 2.05 -13.01
CA GLY A 251 8.68 1.85 -14.38
C GLY A 251 9.64 2.41 -15.44
N ASN A 252 9.30 2.11 -16.69
CA ASN A 252 10.04 2.50 -17.88
C ASN A 252 9.11 2.85 -19.06
N GLY A 253 7.80 2.92 -18.82
CA GLY A 253 6.77 3.13 -19.83
C GLY A 253 6.54 1.94 -20.78
N ASP A 254 7.13 0.77 -20.52
CA ASP A 254 6.82 -0.47 -21.23
C ASP A 254 5.61 -1.15 -20.57
N GLU A 255 4.51 -1.20 -21.32
CA GLU A 255 3.25 -1.85 -20.99
C GLU A 255 3.32 -3.34 -20.62
N THR A 256 4.42 -4.02 -20.94
CA THR A 256 4.68 -5.42 -20.58
C THR A 256 5.64 -5.58 -19.40
N ASP A 257 6.20 -4.49 -18.89
CA ASP A 257 7.03 -4.50 -17.70
C ASP A 257 6.16 -4.47 -16.42
N ARG A 258 6.36 -5.43 -15.52
CA ARG A 258 5.54 -5.56 -14.31
C ARG A 258 5.72 -4.40 -13.34
N GLU A 259 6.89 -3.78 -13.31
CA GLU A 259 7.11 -2.62 -12.45
C GLU A 259 6.39 -1.40 -13.01
N THR A 260 6.39 -1.20 -14.33
CA THR A 260 5.56 -0.20 -15.00
C THR A 260 4.07 -0.42 -14.70
N GLY A 261 3.57 -1.65 -14.83
CA GLY A 261 2.19 -1.98 -14.45
C GLY A 261 1.91 -1.73 -12.96
N CYS A 262 2.90 -1.96 -12.09
CA CYS A 262 2.80 -1.65 -10.67
C CYS A 262 2.80 -0.15 -10.38
N ALA A 263 3.52 0.64 -11.17
CA ALA A 263 3.57 2.09 -11.06
C ALA A 263 2.21 2.70 -11.37
N ASP A 264 1.59 2.28 -12.47
CA ASP A 264 0.22 2.64 -12.82
C ASP A 264 -0.77 2.23 -11.72
N ALA A 265 -0.74 0.97 -11.28
CA ALA A 265 -1.71 0.47 -10.31
C ALA A 265 -1.57 1.13 -8.93
N LEU A 266 -0.35 1.36 -8.45
CA LEU A 266 -0.13 2.04 -7.17
C LEU A 266 -0.56 3.51 -7.24
N TYR A 267 -0.27 4.20 -8.35
CA TYR A 267 -0.76 5.56 -8.58
C TYR A 267 -2.28 5.61 -8.52
N SER A 268 -2.96 4.70 -9.25
CA SER A 268 -4.43 4.63 -9.30
C SER A 268 -5.05 4.54 -7.91
N ILE A 269 -4.52 3.66 -7.06
CA ILE A 269 -5.03 3.43 -5.70
C ILE A 269 -4.68 4.55 -4.74
N GLN A 270 -3.57 5.25 -4.96
CA GLN A 270 -3.28 6.48 -4.21
C GLN A 270 -4.25 7.61 -4.58
N GLN A 271 -4.68 7.72 -5.84
CA GLN A 271 -5.73 8.67 -6.24
C GLN A 271 -7.09 8.27 -5.67
N GLU A 272 -7.46 6.99 -5.73
CA GLU A 272 -8.72 6.53 -5.14
C GLU A 272 -8.73 6.76 -3.61
N ASN A 273 -7.66 6.46 -2.89
CA ASN A 273 -7.61 6.73 -1.44
C ASN A 273 -7.75 8.24 -1.12
N LYS A 274 -7.18 9.12 -1.95
CA LYS A 274 -7.40 10.57 -1.86
C LYS A 274 -8.87 10.91 -2.10
N MET A 275 -9.54 10.29 -3.07
CA MET A 275 -10.97 10.43 -3.32
C MET A 275 -11.80 9.99 -2.11
N LEU A 276 -11.57 8.79 -1.58
CA LEU A 276 -12.26 8.24 -0.41
C LEU A 276 -12.14 9.20 0.79
N THR A 277 -10.95 9.73 1.03
CA THR A 277 -10.71 10.66 2.14
C THR A 277 -11.40 12.01 1.90
N GLN A 278 -11.20 12.61 0.73
CA GLN A 278 -11.60 14.00 0.46
C GLN A 278 -13.08 14.13 0.13
N TRP A 279 -13.66 13.20 -0.62
CA TRP A 279 -15.05 13.25 -1.05
C TRP A 279 -15.98 12.54 -0.06
N LEU A 280 -15.53 11.43 0.54
CA LEU A 280 -16.38 10.56 1.37
C LEU A 280 -16.07 10.66 2.86
N GLY A 281 -14.89 11.15 3.25
CA GLY A 281 -14.42 11.11 4.64
C GLY A 281 -14.14 9.70 5.15
N ARG A 282 -13.96 8.72 4.23
CA ARG A 282 -13.64 7.33 4.58
C ARG A 282 -12.15 7.19 4.87
N ASN A 283 -11.81 6.52 5.96
CA ASN A 283 -10.42 6.25 6.34
C ASN A 283 -9.89 5.00 5.60
N SER A 284 -9.44 5.17 4.36
CA SER A 284 -8.92 4.10 3.49
C SER A 284 -9.93 2.99 3.17
N PHE A 285 -9.48 1.99 2.42
CA PHE A 285 -10.30 0.95 1.82
C PHE A 285 -10.98 0.04 2.85
N ASP A 286 -10.30 -0.34 3.94
CA ASP A 286 -10.88 -1.13 5.04
C ASP A 286 -11.71 -0.28 6.03
N GLY A 287 -11.72 1.05 5.89
CA GLY A 287 -12.37 1.99 6.81
C GLY A 287 -11.59 2.28 8.10
N ASN A 288 -10.38 1.72 8.26
CA ASN A 288 -9.51 1.83 9.42
C ASN A 288 -8.05 2.18 9.05
N GLY A 289 -7.83 2.77 7.88
CA GLY A 289 -6.51 3.24 7.43
C GLY A 289 -5.65 2.18 6.74
N GLY A 290 -6.24 1.04 6.36
CA GLY A 290 -5.59 -0.05 5.66
C GLY A 290 -6.18 -0.36 4.29
N ALA A 291 -5.48 -1.22 3.58
CA ALA A 291 -5.84 -1.81 2.29
C ALA A 291 -5.23 -3.22 2.18
N TRP A 292 -4.96 -3.66 0.95
CA TRP A 292 -4.38 -4.96 0.62
C TRP A 292 -3.32 -4.80 -0.49
N PRO A 293 -2.42 -5.78 -0.68
CA PRO A 293 -1.41 -5.71 -1.71
C PRO A 293 -2.02 -5.82 -3.13
N ILE A 294 -1.37 -5.13 -4.06
CA ILE A 294 -1.57 -5.26 -5.50
C ILE A 294 -0.50 -6.22 -6.03
N ARG A 295 -0.88 -7.12 -6.94
CA ARG A 295 0.02 -8.08 -7.56
C ARG A 295 -0.09 -8.01 -9.07
N VAL A 296 0.96 -7.53 -9.73
CA VAL A 296 1.01 -7.43 -11.19
C VAL A 296 1.74 -8.63 -11.75
N GLY A 297 1.16 -9.25 -12.79
CA GLY A 297 1.76 -10.41 -13.45
C GLY A 297 0.84 -11.63 -13.57
N LEU A 298 -0.45 -11.49 -13.29
CA LEU A 298 -1.41 -12.59 -13.46
C LEU A 298 -1.44 -13.01 -14.94
N ASN A 299 -1.26 -14.31 -15.20
CA ASN A 299 -1.26 -14.86 -16.56
C ASN A 299 -2.68 -15.11 -17.07
N GLU A 300 -3.55 -14.11 -16.95
CA GLU A 300 -4.94 -14.14 -17.38
C GLU A 300 -5.34 -12.79 -17.96
N GLN A 301 -6.35 -12.80 -18.82
CA GLN A 301 -7.01 -11.59 -19.27
C GLN A 301 -8.05 -11.13 -18.25
N ASN A 302 -7.57 -10.68 -17.09
CA ASN A 302 -8.45 -10.30 -16.00
C ASN A 302 -7.74 -9.44 -14.95
N ALA A 303 -8.53 -8.76 -14.14
CA ALA A 303 -8.14 -8.31 -12.81
C ALA A 303 -9.18 -8.85 -11.80
N TYR A 304 -8.80 -9.03 -10.54
CA TYR A 304 -9.76 -9.41 -9.51
C TYR A 304 -9.28 -9.05 -8.10
N TYR A 305 -10.24 -8.76 -7.22
CA TYR A 305 -10.11 -8.81 -5.77
C TYR A 305 -10.57 -10.16 -5.20
N ASP A 306 -9.79 -10.75 -4.28
CA ASP A 306 -10.11 -12.08 -3.69
C ASP A 306 -10.45 -12.06 -2.19
N GLY A 307 -10.63 -10.87 -1.60
CA GLY A 307 -10.80 -10.69 -0.15
C GLY A 307 -9.50 -10.31 0.57
N THR A 308 -8.34 -10.57 -0.04
CA THR A 308 -7.04 -10.40 0.62
C THR A 308 -6.01 -9.62 -0.20
N GLN A 309 -6.23 -9.47 -1.49
CA GLN A 309 -5.32 -8.84 -2.46
C GLN A 309 -6.06 -8.48 -3.74
N VAL A 310 -5.43 -7.65 -4.56
CA VAL A 310 -5.83 -7.38 -5.95
C VAL A 310 -4.80 -7.96 -6.90
N GLN A 311 -5.26 -8.73 -7.88
CA GLN A 311 -4.44 -9.37 -8.91
C GLN A 311 -4.68 -8.66 -10.24
N ILE A 312 -3.61 -8.24 -10.90
CA ILE A 312 -3.63 -7.53 -12.18
C ILE A 312 -3.01 -8.41 -13.25
N GLY A 313 -3.83 -8.76 -14.24
CA GLY A 313 -3.44 -9.48 -15.45
C GLY A 313 -3.21 -8.55 -16.63
N SER A 314 -3.44 -9.08 -17.83
CA SER A 314 -3.10 -8.38 -19.08
C SER A 314 -4.27 -8.27 -20.04
N ASN A 315 -4.22 -7.34 -21.00
CA ASN A 315 -5.18 -7.29 -22.09
C ASN A 315 -4.83 -8.32 -23.20
N THR A 316 -5.63 -8.37 -24.27
CA THR A 316 -5.37 -9.24 -25.44
C THR A 316 -3.98 -9.07 -26.08
N ALA A 317 -3.33 -7.92 -25.90
CA ALA A 317 -2.00 -7.64 -26.42
C ALA A 317 -0.86 -7.99 -25.43
N GLY A 318 -1.19 -8.54 -24.25
CA GLY A 318 -0.21 -8.89 -23.21
C GLY A 318 0.26 -7.71 -22.37
N GLN A 319 -0.49 -6.60 -22.38
CA GLN A 319 -0.16 -5.36 -21.66
C GLN A 319 -0.84 -5.35 -20.28
N TRP A 320 -0.12 -4.99 -19.21
CA TRP A 320 -0.68 -4.99 -17.84
C TRP A 320 -1.78 -3.93 -17.68
N ILE A 321 -2.92 -4.27 -17.10
CA ILE A 321 -4.14 -3.42 -17.08
C ILE A 321 -4.25 -2.52 -15.84
N GLY A 322 -3.24 -1.67 -15.60
CA GLY A 322 -3.13 -0.82 -14.40
C GLY A 322 -3.92 0.51 -14.41
N SER A 323 -4.97 0.68 -15.22
CA SER A 323 -5.70 1.96 -15.31
C SER A 323 -6.52 2.30 -14.06
N LEU A 324 -6.78 3.60 -13.87
CA LEU A 324 -7.57 4.15 -12.75
C LEU A 324 -8.92 3.44 -12.55
N ASP A 325 -9.69 3.25 -13.62
CA ASP A 325 -11.00 2.62 -13.54
C ASP A 325 -10.95 1.13 -13.20
N VAL A 326 -10.04 0.36 -13.81
CA VAL A 326 -9.90 -1.09 -13.58
C VAL A 326 -9.38 -1.35 -12.17
N VAL A 327 -8.29 -0.69 -11.77
CA VAL A 327 -7.72 -0.93 -10.45
C VAL A 327 -8.65 -0.37 -9.37
N GLY A 328 -9.31 0.77 -9.62
CA GLY A 328 -10.33 1.33 -8.74
C GLY A 328 -11.59 0.46 -8.63
N HIS A 329 -11.98 -0.24 -9.70
CA HIS A 329 -13.03 -1.25 -9.66
C HIS A 329 -12.68 -2.39 -8.69
N GLU A 330 -11.46 -2.94 -8.79
CA GLU A 330 -11.05 -4.03 -7.90
C GLU A 330 -10.97 -3.59 -6.43
N PHE A 331 -10.50 -2.37 -6.16
CA PHE A 331 -10.53 -1.84 -4.80
C PHE A 331 -11.94 -1.49 -4.33
N GLY A 332 -12.83 -1.13 -5.25
CA GLY A 332 -14.27 -0.98 -5.03
C GLY A 332 -14.93 -2.25 -4.48
N HIS A 333 -14.56 -3.44 -4.98
CA HIS A 333 -15.01 -4.71 -4.39
C HIS A 333 -14.57 -4.86 -2.93
N GLY A 334 -13.34 -4.48 -2.60
CA GLY A 334 -12.88 -4.56 -1.22
C GLY A 334 -13.54 -3.52 -0.30
N ILE A 335 -13.88 -2.33 -0.79
CA ILE A 335 -14.70 -1.37 -0.05
C ILE A 335 -16.10 -1.96 0.21
N ASP A 336 -16.68 -2.60 -0.80
CA ASP A 336 -17.97 -3.28 -0.69
C ASP A 336 -17.93 -4.39 0.38
N ASP A 337 -16.88 -5.19 0.42
CA ASP A 337 -16.66 -6.22 1.45
C ASP A 337 -16.45 -5.61 2.85
N HIS A 338 -15.82 -4.44 2.94
CA HIS A 338 -15.52 -3.72 4.19
C HIS A 338 -16.55 -2.62 4.52
N THR A 339 -17.79 -2.82 4.08
CA THR A 339 -18.98 -2.09 4.53
C THR A 339 -19.99 -3.07 5.14
N PRO A 340 -20.97 -2.60 5.94
CA PRO A 340 -21.94 -3.49 6.59
C PRO A 340 -22.60 -4.45 5.60
N GLY A 341 -22.73 -5.72 5.98
CA GLY A 341 -23.34 -6.75 5.12
C GLY A 341 -22.38 -7.53 4.24
N SER A 342 -21.07 -7.19 4.21
CA SER A 342 -20.07 -7.80 3.29
C SER A 342 -20.46 -7.63 1.83
N MET A 343 -19.83 -8.32 0.88
CA MET A 343 -20.01 -8.14 -0.56
C MET A 343 -21.49 -8.14 -0.98
N SER A 344 -21.84 -7.18 -1.85
CA SER A 344 -23.20 -6.93 -2.30
C SER A 344 -23.75 -8.08 -3.17
N GLY A 345 -24.82 -8.71 -2.71
CA GLY A 345 -25.52 -9.78 -3.44
C GLY A 345 -26.48 -9.29 -4.55
N ALA A 346 -27.23 -10.26 -5.11
CA ALA A 346 -28.31 -10.06 -6.07
C ALA A 346 -27.93 -9.20 -7.30
N GLY A 347 -26.71 -9.40 -7.82
CA GLY A 347 -26.24 -8.76 -9.06
C GLY A 347 -25.81 -7.30 -8.90
N THR A 348 -25.52 -6.84 -7.68
CA THR A 348 -25.15 -5.43 -7.42
C THR A 348 -23.67 -5.19 -7.16
N GLN A 349 -22.86 -6.23 -6.88
CA GLN A 349 -21.41 -6.10 -6.62
C GLN A 349 -20.62 -5.41 -7.75
N GLU A 350 -20.87 -5.77 -9.00
CA GLU A 350 -20.14 -5.22 -10.16
C GLU A 350 -20.49 -3.75 -10.40
N PHE A 351 -21.76 -3.40 -10.19
CA PHE A 351 -22.22 -2.02 -10.22
C PHE A 351 -21.53 -1.19 -9.13
N VAL A 352 -21.40 -1.71 -7.92
CA VAL A 352 -20.69 -1.03 -6.82
C VAL A 352 -19.24 -0.75 -7.22
N ALA A 353 -18.55 -1.74 -7.77
CA ALA A 353 -17.16 -1.62 -8.19
C ALA A 353 -16.98 -0.61 -9.35
N ASP A 354 -17.85 -0.64 -10.36
CA ASP A 354 -17.85 0.33 -11.47
C ASP A 354 -18.07 1.77 -10.99
N VAL A 355 -18.88 2.00 -9.96
CA VAL A 355 -19.05 3.34 -9.34
C VAL A 355 -17.73 3.86 -8.77
N TYR A 356 -16.93 3.01 -8.11
CA TYR A 356 -15.63 3.42 -7.56
C TYR A 356 -14.58 3.62 -8.66
N GLY A 357 -14.57 2.78 -9.70
CA GLY A 357 -13.73 2.98 -10.88
C GLY A 357 -13.99 4.34 -11.53
N ALA A 358 -15.23 4.63 -11.91
CA ALA A 358 -15.60 5.90 -12.52
C ALA A 358 -15.34 7.10 -11.57
N ALA A 359 -15.69 6.99 -10.29
CA ALA A 359 -15.43 8.07 -9.33
C ALA A 359 -13.93 8.37 -9.16
N SER A 360 -13.06 7.36 -9.30
CA SER A 360 -11.61 7.53 -9.23
C SER A 360 -11.04 8.26 -10.43
N GLU A 361 -11.50 7.96 -11.65
CA GLU A 361 -11.14 8.72 -12.86
C GLU A 361 -11.60 10.18 -12.77
N TRP A 362 -12.84 10.41 -12.33
CA TRP A 362 -13.37 11.77 -12.14
C TRP A 362 -12.64 12.55 -11.05
N PHE A 363 -12.11 11.86 -10.02
CA PHE A 363 -11.30 12.50 -8.99
C PHE A 363 -9.91 12.87 -9.51
N ALA A 364 -9.24 11.95 -10.20
CA ALA A 364 -7.91 12.17 -10.78
C ALA A 364 -7.96 13.23 -11.89
N ASN A 365 -9.04 13.22 -12.67
CA ASN A 365 -9.34 14.19 -13.73
C ASN A 365 -8.15 14.38 -14.70
N GLU A 366 -7.64 13.25 -15.20
CA GLU A 366 -6.49 13.26 -16.10
C GLU A 366 -6.86 13.81 -17.49
N PRO A 367 -5.91 14.45 -18.19
CA PRO A 367 -6.15 14.91 -19.56
C PRO A 367 -5.98 13.78 -20.57
N ALA A 368 -6.53 13.96 -21.77
CA ALA A 368 -6.21 13.09 -22.88
C ALA A 368 -4.70 13.13 -23.17
N PRO A 369 -4.05 11.99 -23.48
CA PRO A 369 -4.64 10.69 -23.84
C PRO A 369 -4.76 9.68 -22.68
N TYR A 370 -4.66 10.11 -21.42
CA TYR A 370 -4.71 9.24 -20.24
C TYR A 370 -6.16 8.94 -19.81
N ALA A 371 -6.39 8.60 -18.54
CA ALA A 371 -7.71 8.27 -18.00
C ALA A 371 -8.62 9.51 -17.85
N VAL A 372 -9.10 10.03 -18.99
CA VAL A 372 -10.04 11.15 -19.06
C VAL A 372 -11.33 10.76 -18.36
N PRO A 373 -11.93 11.62 -17.52
CA PRO A 373 -13.20 11.33 -16.88
C PRO A 373 -14.30 10.94 -17.86
N ASP A 374 -14.69 9.67 -17.80
CA ASP A 374 -15.82 9.16 -18.54
C ASP A 374 -16.63 8.17 -17.69
N PHE A 375 -17.36 7.29 -18.37
CA PHE A 375 -18.29 6.32 -17.80
C PHE A 375 -18.25 5.01 -18.62
N LEU A 376 -17.09 4.71 -19.19
CA LEU A 376 -16.79 3.55 -20.02
C LEU A 376 -15.73 2.70 -19.31
N VAL A 377 -16.13 1.54 -18.82
CA VAL A 377 -15.24 0.69 -18.04
C VAL A 377 -14.29 -0.09 -18.95
N GLY A 378 -13.00 -0.05 -18.65
CA GLY A 378 -11.91 -0.73 -19.35
C GLY A 378 -11.59 -0.15 -20.73
N ASN A 379 -12.07 1.06 -21.04
CA ASN A 379 -11.83 1.75 -22.31
C ASN A 379 -10.33 1.97 -22.57
N GLN A 380 -9.60 2.43 -21.54
CA GLN A 380 -8.21 2.86 -21.63
C GLN A 380 -7.28 1.67 -21.87
N VAL A 381 -7.50 0.56 -21.16
CA VAL A 381 -6.69 -0.67 -21.26
C VAL A 381 -7.12 -1.58 -22.40
N ASN A 382 -8.30 -1.36 -22.99
CA ASN A 382 -8.87 -2.18 -24.06
C ASN A 382 -8.76 -3.68 -23.76
N LEU A 383 -9.25 -4.09 -22.58
CA LEU A 383 -9.03 -5.41 -21.98
C LEU A 383 -9.19 -6.57 -22.98
N VAL A 384 -10.31 -6.56 -23.69
CA VAL A 384 -10.73 -7.63 -24.62
C VAL A 384 -10.44 -7.30 -26.09
N GLY A 385 -9.76 -6.19 -26.38
CA GLY A 385 -9.38 -5.78 -27.74
C GLY A 385 -10.50 -5.14 -28.57
N SER A 386 -11.68 -4.89 -27.99
CA SER A 386 -12.86 -4.32 -28.67
C SER A 386 -13.39 -3.03 -28.03
N GLY A 387 -12.55 -2.31 -27.31
CA GLY A 387 -12.90 -1.08 -26.58
C GLY A 387 -13.37 -1.37 -25.15
N PRO A 388 -14.23 -0.50 -24.57
CA PRO A 388 -14.74 -0.70 -23.22
C PRO A 388 -15.54 -1.99 -23.09
N ILE A 389 -15.48 -2.59 -21.90
CA ILE A 389 -16.24 -3.80 -21.55
C ILE A 389 -17.62 -3.48 -21.00
N ARG A 390 -17.82 -2.28 -20.43
CA ARG A 390 -19.13 -1.81 -19.95
C ARG A 390 -19.30 -0.32 -20.25
N ASN A 391 -20.55 0.08 -20.46
CA ASN A 391 -20.95 1.45 -20.73
C ASN A 391 -21.99 1.83 -19.68
N MET A 392 -21.65 2.78 -18.81
CA MET A 392 -22.56 3.17 -17.74
C MET A 392 -23.65 4.13 -18.21
N TYR A 393 -23.48 4.88 -19.31
CA TYR A 393 -24.52 5.81 -19.80
C TYR A 393 -25.53 5.16 -20.77
N ASP A 394 -25.14 4.09 -21.47
CA ASP A 394 -26.04 3.26 -22.29
C ASP A 394 -25.54 1.80 -22.32
N PRO A 395 -25.79 1.01 -21.24
CA PRO A 395 -25.35 -0.38 -21.14
C PRO A 395 -25.69 -1.25 -22.36
N SER A 396 -26.80 -0.97 -23.04
CA SER A 396 -27.29 -1.74 -24.18
C SER A 396 -26.38 -1.69 -25.40
N GLN A 397 -25.54 -0.66 -25.53
CA GLN A 397 -24.53 -0.57 -26.60
C GLN A 397 -23.48 -1.68 -26.52
N LEU A 398 -23.28 -2.25 -25.32
CA LEU A 398 -22.35 -3.35 -25.07
C LEU A 398 -23.08 -4.63 -24.63
N GLY A 399 -24.38 -4.74 -24.91
CA GLY A 399 -25.16 -5.95 -24.67
C GLY A 399 -25.65 -6.13 -23.23
N HIS A 400 -25.52 -5.12 -22.37
CA HIS A 400 -26.01 -5.13 -20.99
C HIS A 400 -27.39 -4.46 -20.92
N LYS A 401 -28.19 -4.74 -19.89
CA LYS A 401 -29.54 -4.14 -19.78
C LYS A 401 -29.47 -2.72 -19.22
N ASN A 402 -30.14 -1.77 -19.88
CA ASN A 402 -30.34 -0.41 -19.35
C ASN A 402 -31.33 -0.40 -18.17
N CYS A 403 -32.32 -1.29 -18.20
CA CYS A 403 -33.47 -1.29 -17.30
C CYS A 403 -33.44 -2.50 -16.38
N TYR A 404 -33.79 -2.29 -15.13
CA TYR A 404 -34.02 -3.36 -14.18
C TYR A 404 -35.27 -4.17 -14.57
N ASP A 405 -35.17 -5.49 -14.42
CA ASP A 405 -36.29 -6.43 -14.41
C ASP A 405 -35.96 -7.63 -13.52
N ASP A 406 -36.95 -8.50 -13.26
CA ASP A 406 -36.81 -9.63 -12.34
C ASP A 406 -35.81 -10.71 -12.79
N SER A 407 -35.29 -10.64 -14.03
CA SER A 407 -34.23 -11.56 -14.47
C SER A 407 -32.83 -11.13 -14.02
N ILE A 408 -32.61 -9.85 -13.69
CA ILE A 408 -31.30 -9.29 -13.35
C ILE A 408 -30.60 -10.05 -12.23
N PRO A 409 -31.24 -10.40 -11.10
CA PRO A 409 -30.56 -11.14 -10.03
C PRO A 409 -30.07 -12.54 -10.43
N GLY A 410 -30.59 -13.10 -11.54
CA GLY A 410 -30.24 -14.43 -12.05
C GLY A 410 -29.31 -14.42 -13.26
N THR A 411 -28.85 -13.25 -13.74
CA THR A 411 -27.86 -13.17 -14.82
C THR A 411 -26.45 -13.34 -14.29
N GLU A 412 -25.49 -13.48 -15.22
CA GLU A 412 -24.06 -13.34 -14.93
C GLU A 412 -23.80 -11.96 -14.26
N VAL A 413 -22.87 -11.89 -13.31
CA VAL A 413 -22.74 -10.73 -12.40
C VAL A 413 -22.34 -9.45 -13.13
N HIS A 414 -21.48 -9.52 -14.16
CA HIS A 414 -21.07 -8.35 -14.95
C HIS A 414 -22.22 -7.86 -15.83
N ALA A 415 -23.01 -8.79 -16.39
CA ALA A 415 -24.24 -8.44 -17.10
C ALA A 415 -25.31 -7.82 -16.16
N ALA A 416 -25.35 -8.26 -14.91
CA ALA A 416 -26.29 -7.76 -13.89
C ALA A 416 -26.00 -6.30 -13.48
N ALA A 417 -24.79 -5.79 -13.71
CA ALA A 417 -24.37 -4.43 -13.36
C ALA A 417 -25.10 -3.33 -14.15
N GLY A 418 -25.59 -3.64 -15.35
CA GLY A 418 -26.09 -2.67 -16.33
C GLY A 418 -27.06 -1.63 -15.77
N PRO A 419 -28.17 -2.02 -15.12
CA PRO A 419 -29.13 -1.06 -14.58
C PRO A 419 -28.56 -0.16 -13.48
N GLY A 420 -27.61 -0.67 -12.69
CA GLY A 420 -26.97 0.09 -11.61
C GLY A 420 -25.99 1.12 -12.17
N ASN A 421 -25.18 0.71 -13.15
CA ASN A 421 -24.29 1.60 -13.88
C ASN A 421 -25.07 2.75 -14.53
N HIS A 422 -26.19 2.41 -15.17
CA HIS A 422 -27.11 3.36 -15.77
C HIS A 422 -27.72 4.33 -14.76
N TRP A 423 -28.14 3.82 -13.60
CA TRP A 423 -28.64 4.65 -12.52
C TRP A 423 -27.60 5.66 -12.04
N PHE A 424 -26.36 5.23 -11.84
CA PHE A 424 -25.30 6.12 -11.34
C PHE A 424 -24.98 7.22 -12.34
N TYR A 425 -24.88 6.88 -13.62
CA TYR A 425 -24.72 7.87 -14.69
C TYR A 425 -25.85 8.91 -14.67
N LEU A 426 -27.11 8.46 -14.67
CA LEU A 426 -28.27 9.35 -14.65
C LEU A 426 -28.31 10.23 -13.38
N LEU A 427 -27.89 9.70 -12.23
CA LEU A 427 -27.80 10.48 -11.00
C LEU A 427 -26.66 11.52 -11.06
N ALA A 428 -25.51 11.17 -11.63
CA ALA A 428 -24.36 12.05 -11.73
C ALA A 428 -24.54 13.14 -12.79
N GLU A 429 -24.85 12.75 -14.02
CA GLU A 429 -24.85 13.62 -15.20
C GLU A 429 -26.26 14.02 -15.65
N GLY A 430 -27.26 13.17 -15.38
CA GLY A 430 -28.59 13.32 -15.93
C GLY A 430 -28.71 12.72 -17.33
N SER A 431 -29.91 12.80 -17.92
CA SER A 431 -30.19 12.19 -19.22
C SER A 431 -29.73 13.04 -20.42
N ASN A 432 -29.47 14.32 -20.21
CA ASN A 432 -28.98 15.25 -21.24
C ASN A 432 -28.04 16.31 -20.62
N PRO A 433 -26.81 15.93 -20.25
CA PRO A 433 -25.87 16.81 -19.56
C PRO A 433 -25.34 17.93 -20.47
N ALA A 434 -24.97 19.06 -19.88
CA ALA A 434 -24.46 20.24 -20.61
C ALA A 434 -22.92 20.34 -20.61
N ASN A 435 -22.22 19.43 -19.93
CA ASN A 435 -20.77 19.45 -19.73
C ASN A 435 -19.99 18.64 -20.79
N GLY A 436 -20.67 18.18 -21.85
CA GLY A 436 -20.04 17.41 -22.93
C GLY A 436 -20.07 15.88 -22.74
N GLN A 437 -20.58 15.39 -21.60
CA GLN A 437 -20.86 13.96 -21.42
C GLN A 437 -22.00 13.49 -22.36
N PRO A 438 -22.08 12.19 -22.72
CA PRO A 438 -23.08 11.70 -23.67
C PRO A 438 -24.53 11.89 -23.22
N ALA A 439 -25.49 12.02 -24.14
CA ALA A 439 -26.89 11.87 -23.76
C ALA A 439 -27.19 10.40 -23.42
N SER A 440 -28.05 10.16 -22.43
CA SER A 440 -28.37 8.82 -21.94
C SER A 440 -29.89 8.56 -22.03
N PRO A 441 -30.30 7.37 -22.52
CA PRO A 441 -31.71 7.01 -22.59
C PRO A 441 -32.33 6.82 -21.19
N THR A 442 -33.66 6.79 -21.09
CA THR A 442 -34.36 6.38 -19.87
C THR A 442 -35.41 5.34 -20.22
N CYS A 443 -35.65 4.38 -19.34
CA CYS A 443 -36.55 3.26 -19.57
C CYS A 443 -38.03 3.68 -19.73
N ASP A 444 -38.37 4.82 -19.14
CA ASP A 444 -39.71 5.41 -19.13
C ASP A 444 -39.81 6.68 -20.01
N ASN A 445 -38.75 7.05 -20.74
CA ASN A 445 -38.62 8.30 -21.50
C ASN A 445 -38.72 9.58 -20.65
N SER A 446 -38.48 9.49 -19.33
CA SER A 446 -38.34 10.65 -18.45
C SER A 446 -37.03 11.41 -18.69
N THR A 447 -36.91 12.59 -18.08
CA THR A 447 -35.67 13.38 -18.04
C THR A 447 -35.14 13.41 -16.62
N VAL A 448 -33.85 13.15 -16.44
CA VAL A 448 -33.16 13.20 -15.15
C VAL A 448 -32.18 14.37 -15.14
N THR A 449 -32.17 15.13 -14.04
CA THR A 449 -31.16 16.18 -13.80
C THR A 449 -30.08 15.64 -12.87
N GLY A 450 -28.83 15.65 -13.33
CA GLY A 450 -27.68 15.17 -12.58
C GLY A 450 -27.30 16.05 -11.39
N LEU A 451 -26.66 15.44 -10.39
CA LEU A 451 -26.15 16.06 -9.17
C LEU A 451 -24.62 16.31 -9.19
N GLY A 452 -23.93 15.82 -10.23
CA GLY A 452 -22.49 15.70 -10.32
C GLY A 452 -21.95 14.44 -9.63
N VAL A 453 -20.86 13.89 -10.17
CA VAL A 453 -20.22 12.64 -9.70
C VAL A 453 -19.91 12.65 -8.21
N GLN A 454 -19.29 13.73 -7.69
CA GLN A 454 -18.94 13.83 -6.28
C GLN A 454 -20.16 13.71 -5.35
N THR A 455 -21.29 14.35 -5.70
CA THR A 455 -22.52 14.26 -4.91
C THR A 455 -23.14 12.87 -5.02
N ALA A 456 -23.17 12.30 -6.23
CA ALA A 456 -23.72 10.97 -6.49
C ALA A 456 -22.96 9.88 -5.70
N VAL A 457 -21.62 9.84 -5.78
CA VAL A 457 -20.81 8.85 -5.05
C VAL A 457 -20.90 9.03 -3.53
N LYS A 458 -21.06 10.27 -3.05
CA LYS A 458 -21.28 10.53 -1.62
C LYS A 458 -22.61 9.97 -1.10
N ILE A 459 -23.69 10.13 -1.87
CA ILE A 459 -24.99 9.51 -1.56
C ILE A 459 -24.87 7.99 -1.61
N PHE A 460 -24.24 7.46 -2.65
CA PHE A 460 -24.03 6.02 -2.83
C PHE A 460 -23.24 5.39 -1.68
N TYR A 461 -22.11 5.98 -1.28
CA TYR A 461 -21.32 5.50 -0.15
C TYR A 461 -22.12 5.51 1.16
N ASN A 462 -22.87 6.59 1.44
CA ASN A 462 -23.72 6.63 2.63
C ASN A 462 -24.86 5.60 2.58
N ALA A 463 -25.32 5.22 1.38
CA ALA A 463 -26.26 4.11 1.20
C ALA A 463 -25.60 2.75 1.51
N MET A 464 -24.35 2.54 1.07
CA MET A 464 -23.58 1.33 1.41
C MET A 464 -23.37 1.19 2.93
N LEU A 465 -23.32 2.28 3.70
CA LEU A 465 -23.25 2.22 5.17
C LEU A 465 -24.56 1.73 5.83
N LEU A 466 -25.66 1.67 5.08
CA LEU A 466 -26.93 1.07 5.50
C LEU A 466 -27.09 -0.38 5.03
N LYS A 467 -26.10 -0.90 4.29
CA LYS A 467 -26.18 -2.20 3.65
C LYS A 467 -26.29 -3.34 4.67
N THR A 468 -26.94 -4.41 4.24
CA THR A 468 -26.99 -5.69 4.94
C THR A 468 -26.68 -6.80 3.94
N SER A 469 -26.50 -8.04 4.39
CA SER A 469 -26.27 -9.18 3.50
C SER A 469 -27.45 -9.47 2.54
N GLY A 470 -28.61 -8.82 2.73
CA GLY A 470 -29.75 -8.85 1.82
C GLY A 470 -29.77 -7.71 0.80
N SER A 471 -28.61 -7.25 0.31
CA SER A 471 -28.56 -6.20 -0.71
C SER A 471 -29.20 -6.63 -2.03
N SER A 472 -29.87 -5.68 -2.67
CA SER A 472 -30.49 -5.81 -3.98
C SER A 472 -30.68 -4.42 -4.59
N TYR A 473 -31.09 -4.36 -5.85
CA TYR A 473 -31.49 -3.11 -6.50
C TYR A 473 -32.58 -2.35 -5.72
N GLN A 474 -33.58 -3.06 -5.21
CA GLN A 474 -34.64 -2.48 -4.38
C GLN A 474 -34.08 -1.91 -3.06
N SER A 475 -33.18 -2.64 -2.40
CA SER A 475 -32.54 -2.17 -1.17
C SER A 475 -31.68 -0.94 -1.43
N TYR A 476 -30.89 -0.91 -2.51
CA TYR A 476 -30.11 0.26 -2.91
C TYR A 476 -30.97 1.48 -3.21
N ARG A 477 -32.17 1.29 -3.78
CA ARG A 477 -33.16 2.37 -3.93
C ARG A 477 -33.57 2.96 -2.58
N THR A 478 -34.01 2.13 -1.64
CA THR A 478 -34.39 2.61 -0.30
C THR A 478 -33.21 3.26 0.44
N TRP A 479 -32.02 2.67 0.36
CA TRP A 479 -30.83 3.17 1.05
C TRP A 479 -30.32 4.49 0.49
N THR A 480 -30.29 4.66 -0.83
CA THR A 480 -29.84 5.92 -1.46
C THR A 480 -30.82 7.06 -1.21
N LEU A 481 -32.13 6.80 -1.20
CA LEU A 481 -33.14 7.78 -0.79
C LEU A 481 -33.00 8.17 0.70
N THR A 482 -32.72 7.19 1.55
CA THR A 482 -32.44 7.42 2.98
C THR A 482 -31.17 8.24 3.18
N ALA A 483 -30.10 7.91 2.44
CA ALA A 483 -28.84 8.62 2.46
C ALA A 483 -28.99 10.07 1.98
N ALA A 484 -29.65 10.30 0.84
CA ALA A 484 -29.91 11.63 0.31
C ALA A 484 -30.70 12.50 1.31
N LYS A 485 -31.77 11.95 1.92
CA LYS A 485 -32.54 12.65 2.96
C LYS A 485 -31.68 13.00 4.18
N SER A 486 -30.78 12.11 4.59
CA SER A 486 -29.95 12.29 5.78
C SER A 486 -28.81 13.29 5.55
N LEU A 487 -28.20 13.27 4.36
CA LEU A 487 -27.14 14.18 3.97
C LEU A 487 -27.66 15.60 3.67
N PHE A 488 -28.89 15.69 3.15
CA PHE A 488 -29.50 16.95 2.70
C PHE A 488 -30.86 17.20 3.40
N PRO A 489 -30.93 17.30 4.74
CA PRO A 489 -32.19 17.33 5.48
C PRO A 489 -33.08 18.54 5.20
N ASN A 490 -32.54 19.58 4.57
CA ASN A 490 -33.23 20.83 4.23
C ASN A 490 -33.46 21.00 2.71
N SER A 491 -33.19 19.98 1.90
CA SER A 491 -33.36 20.00 0.44
C SER A 491 -34.02 18.71 -0.03
N CYS A 492 -35.01 18.82 -0.92
CA CYS A 492 -35.57 17.68 -1.62
C CYS A 492 -34.99 17.48 -3.02
N THR A 493 -34.05 18.34 -3.45
CA THR A 493 -33.48 18.25 -4.80
C THR A 493 -32.74 16.93 -4.98
N GLU A 494 -31.79 16.63 -4.10
CA GLU A 494 -30.97 15.42 -4.15
C GLU A 494 -31.81 14.17 -3.98
N PHE A 495 -32.75 14.21 -3.03
CA PHE A 495 -33.72 13.13 -2.82
C PHE A 495 -34.55 12.84 -4.09
N ASN A 496 -35.08 13.89 -4.72
CA ASN A 496 -35.91 13.75 -5.91
C ASN A 496 -35.09 13.32 -7.13
N SER A 497 -33.83 13.76 -7.26
CA SER A 497 -32.94 13.28 -8.32
C SER A 497 -32.60 11.80 -8.16
N VAL A 498 -32.30 11.33 -6.93
CA VAL A 498 -32.12 9.88 -6.65
C VAL A 498 -33.37 9.10 -7.04
N LYS A 499 -34.54 9.58 -6.64
CA LYS A 499 -35.82 8.95 -6.98
C LYS A 499 -36.03 8.89 -8.50
N ALA A 500 -35.83 10.00 -9.19
CA ALA A 500 -36.00 10.09 -10.63
C ALA A 500 -35.03 9.18 -11.39
N ALA A 501 -33.77 9.08 -10.96
CA ALA A 501 -32.80 8.17 -11.55
C ALA A 501 -33.21 6.71 -11.39
N TRP A 502 -33.74 6.30 -10.23
CA TRP A 502 -34.21 4.93 -10.02
C TRP A 502 -35.48 4.61 -10.83
N ASP A 503 -36.41 5.56 -10.91
CA ASP A 503 -37.61 5.44 -11.76
C ASP A 503 -37.19 5.28 -13.23
N ALA A 504 -36.20 6.07 -13.69
CA ALA A 504 -35.66 6.05 -15.05
C ALA A 504 -34.95 4.73 -15.45
N VAL A 505 -34.55 3.89 -14.48
CA VAL A 505 -33.99 2.55 -14.72
C VAL A 505 -34.94 1.41 -14.33
N SER A 506 -36.24 1.70 -14.15
CA SER A 506 -37.29 0.72 -13.86
C SER A 506 -37.16 -0.02 -12.51
N VAL A 507 -36.43 0.52 -11.53
CA VAL A 507 -36.51 0.00 -10.15
C VAL A 507 -37.69 0.66 -9.46
N SER A 508 -38.77 -0.07 -9.26
CA SER A 508 -40.03 0.47 -8.72
C SER A 508 -39.91 1.00 -7.29
N ALA A 509 -40.83 1.89 -6.90
CA ALA A 509 -40.91 2.40 -5.55
C ALA A 509 -41.20 1.27 -4.53
N GLN A 510 -40.43 1.23 -3.44
CA GLN A 510 -40.56 0.28 -2.35
C GLN A 510 -41.54 0.77 -1.27
N PRO A 511 -42.25 -0.13 -0.57
CA PRO A 511 -43.27 0.24 0.43
C PRO A 511 -42.75 1.07 1.61
N ASP A 512 -41.45 0.97 1.92
CA ASP A 512 -40.76 1.58 3.06
C ASP A 512 -39.84 2.74 2.65
N GLU A 513 -39.95 3.24 1.43
CA GLU A 513 -39.17 4.41 1.00
C GLU A 513 -39.46 5.63 1.89
N PRO A 514 -38.41 6.31 2.38
CA PRO A 514 -38.62 7.56 3.10
C PRO A 514 -39.28 8.59 2.19
N THR A 515 -40.03 9.52 2.77
CA THR A 515 -40.53 10.70 2.04
C THR A 515 -39.67 11.92 2.37
N CYS A 516 -39.48 12.81 1.39
CA CYS A 516 -38.92 14.12 1.64
C CYS A 516 -40.04 15.10 2.00
N GLY A 517 -39.97 15.68 3.20
CA GLY A 517 -40.77 16.82 3.60
C GLY A 517 -39.83 17.94 3.99
N ALA A 518 -39.89 19.08 3.28
CA ALA A 518 -39.14 20.25 3.69
C ALA A 518 -39.59 20.65 5.10
N VAL A 519 -38.66 20.79 6.04
CA VAL A 519 -38.97 21.39 7.34
C VAL A 519 -39.31 22.84 7.08
N GLY A 520 -40.60 23.15 6.95
CA GLY A 520 -41.09 24.52 6.96
C GLY A 520 -40.58 25.19 8.22
N ALA A 521 -39.98 26.38 8.07
CA ALA A 521 -39.41 27.20 9.13
C ALA A 521 -40.18 27.01 10.44
N ALA A 522 -39.58 26.29 11.38
CA ALA A 522 -40.20 26.04 12.66
C ALA A 522 -40.42 27.39 13.34
N ASN A 523 -41.69 27.67 13.65
CA ASN A 523 -42.15 28.83 14.40
C ASN A 523 -41.19 29.13 15.55
N SER A 524 -40.66 30.35 15.53
CA SER A 524 -40.04 30.99 16.68
C SER A 524 -41.06 31.03 17.81
N HIS A 525 -41.01 30.04 18.71
CA HIS A 525 -41.66 30.15 20.00
C HIS A 525 -40.94 31.25 20.77
N ALA A 526 -41.54 32.44 20.75
CA ALA A 526 -41.21 33.55 21.61
C ALA A 526 -41.23 33.06 23.07
N ILE A 527 -40.06 33.09 23.71
CA ILE A 527 -39.94 33.01 25.15
C ILE A 527 -40.53 34.32 25.70
N SER A 528 -41.78 34.27 26.15
CA SER A 528 -42.36 35.36 26.92
C SER A 528 -41.79 35.28 28.33
N ALA A 529 -41.05 36.32 28.73
CA ALA A 529 -40.57 36.52 30.08
C ALA A 529 -41.73 36.62 31.07
N ARG A 530 -41.63 35.88 32.17
CA ARG A 530 -42.04 36.28 33.53
C ARG A 530 -41.30 35.45 34.57
#